data_AF-A0A3B0ZU11-F1
#
_entry.id   AF-A0A3B0ZU11-F1
#
_cell.length_a   1.000
_cell.length_b   1.000
_cell.length_c   1.000
_cell.angle_alpha   90.00
_cell.angle_beta   90.00
_cell.angle_gamma   90.00
#
_symmetry.space_group_name_H-M   'P 1'
#
loop_
_entity.id
_entity.type
_entity.pdbx_description
1 polymer ?
#
loop_
_entity_poly.entity_id
_entity_poly.type
_entity_poly.pdbx_seq_one_letter_code
_entity_poly.pdbx_strand_id
1 'polypeptide(L)'
;MPNDIYLDLNRQRGINKVMEKSRSLTELRNIGKKIAARLNEVGIFSEDELRVVGPVDAHRMIKGKYPDETLPVCYYLYSFEGALSDKYWNDIGAEKKRLLKSKIS
;
A
#
# COMPACT_ATOMS: atom_id res chain seq x y z
N MET A 1 47.42 -5.76 -11.98
CA MET A 1 46.81 -4.53 -11.41
C MET A 1 46.77 -3.48 -12.50
N PRO A 2 45.68 -2.73 -12.74
CA PRO A 2 44.32 -2.92 -12.21
C PRO A 2 43.15 -2.67 -13.22
N ASN A 3 42.03 -3.36 -12.99
CA ASN A 3 40.64 -2.83 -12.93
C ASN A 3 39.79 -2.35 -14.14
N ASP A 4 39.86 -2.94 -15.33
CA ASP A 4 38.86 -2.59 -16.37
C ASP A 4 37.49 -3.31 -16.23
N ILE A 5 37.40 -4.38 -15.44
CA ILE A 5 36.12 -5.12 -15.23
C ILE A 5 35.15 -4.37 -14.30
N TYR A 6 35.64 -3.48 -13.44
CA TYR A 6 34.78 -2.77 -12.47
C TYR A 6 34.01 -1.58 -13.06
N LEU A 7 34.41 -1.07 -14.23
CA LEU A 7 33.74 0.06 -14.89
C LEU A 7 32.50 -0.37 -15.67
N ASP A 8 32.40 -1.63 -16.10
CA ASP A 8 31.24 -2.12 -16.86
C ASP A 8 30.10 -2.62 -15.95
N LEU A 9 30.43 -3.19 -14.79
CA LEU A 9 29.43 -3.64 -13.79
C LEU A 9 28.63 -2.50 -13.15
N ASN A 10 29.14 -1.27 -13.17
CA ASN A 10 28.44 -0.09 -12.67
C ASN A 10 27.55 0.58 -13.72
N ARG A 11 27.65 0.21 -15.00
CA ARG A 11 26.70 0.64 -16.04
C ARG A 11 25.38 -0.15 -15.95
N GLN A 12 25.43 -1.41 -15.49
CA GLN A 12 24.22 -2.21 -15.21
C GLN A 12 23.59 -1.96 -13.83
N ARG A 13 24.23 -1.21 -12.93
CA ARG A 13 23.64 -0.83 -11.63
C ARG A 13 22.40 0.06 -11.75
N GLY A 14 22.17 0.71 -12.90
CA GLY A 14 20.95 1.46 -13.19
C GLY A 14 19.74 0.59 -13.59
N ILE A 15 19.97 -0.68 -13.94
CA ILE A 15 18.94 -1.58 -14.50
C ILE A 15 18.50 -2.66 -13.49
N ASN A 16 19.28 -2.92 -12.45
CA ASN A 16 18.92 -3.86 -11.38
C ASN A 16 18.03 -3.28 -10.27
N LYS A 17 17.61 -2.01 -10.38
CA LYS A 17 16.47 -1.47 -9.61
C LYS A 17 15.15 -1.69 -10.35
N VAL A 18 15.08 -2.73 -11.18
CA VAL A 18 13.90 -3.11 -11.94
C VAL A 18 13.50 -4.49 -11.39
N MET A 19 12.34 -4.54 -10.72
CA MET A 19 11.65 -5.73 -10.20
C MET A 19 12.08 -6.27 -8.81
N GLU A 20 12.12 -5.43 -7.79
CA GLU A 20 11.73 -5.98 -6.47
C GLU A 20 10.24 -6.37 -6.62
N LYS A 21 9.94 -7.66 -6.46
CA LYS A 21 8.58 -8.18 -6.62
C LYS A 21 7.67 -7.44 -5.65
N SER A 22 6.70 -6.67 -6.14
CA SER A 22 5.73 -5.99 -5.28
C SER A 22 5.11 -7.02 -4.33
N ARG A 23 5.13 -6.71 -3.03
CA ARG A 23 4.52 -7.58 -2.02
C ARG A 23 3.05 -7.76 -2.31
N SER A 24 2.56 -8.97 -2.05
CA SER A 24 1.14 -9.25 -2.03
C SER A 24 0.49 -8.53 -0.86
N LEU A 25 -0.80 -8.20 -1.00
CA LEU A 25 -1.52 -7.46 0.02
C LEU A 25 -1.51 -8.13 1.40
N THR A 26 -1.53 -9.47 1.46
CA THR A 26 -1.50 -10.21 2.73
C THR A 26 -0.14 -10.24 3.43
N GLU A 27 0.93 -9.84 2.74
CA GLU A 27 2.25 -9.63 3.35
C GLU A 27 2.38 -8.25 3.99
N LEU A 28 1.43 -7.35 3.73
CA LEU A 28 1.42 -6.01 4.28
C LEU A 28 0.84 -6.00 5.69
N ARG A 29 1.45 -5.19 6.56
CA ARG A 29 0.96 -4.95 7.90
C ARG A 29 -0.49 -4.46 7.86
N ASN A 30 -1.31 -4.95 8.79
CA ASN A 30 -2.73 -4.62 8.93
C ASN A 30 -3.67 -5.16 7.83
N ILE A 31 -3.16 -5.85 6.81
CA ILE A 31 -3.99 -6.37 5.72
C ILE A 31 -4.11 -7.89 5.82
N GLY A 32 -5.18 -8.33 6.48
CA GLY A 32 -5.57 -9.74 6.51
C GLY A 32 -6.32 -10.17 5.25
N LYS A 33 -6.54 -11.49 5.09
CA LYS A 33 -7.21 -12.10 3.92
C LYS A 33 -8.51 -11.41 3.51
N LYS A 34 -9.35 -11.04 4.47
CA LYS A 34 -10.63 -10.35 4.21
C LYS A 34 -10.42 -8.97 3.56
N ILE A 35 -9.49 -8.19 4.09
CA ILE A 35 -9.19 -6.85 3.58
C ILE A 35 -8.50 -6.94 2.20
N ALA A 36 -7.59 -7.90 2.03
CA ALA A 36 -6.98 -8.19 0.73
C ALA A 36 -8.03 -8.59 -0.32
N ALA A 37 -9.00 -9.43 0.04
CA ALA A 37 -10.10 -9.79 -0.87
C ALA A 37 -10.93 -8.55 -1.28
N ARG A 38 -11.24 -7.65 -0.34
CA ARG A 38 -11.95 -6.39 -0.65
C ARG A 38 -11.17 -5.48 -1.59
N LEU A 39 -9.84 -5.41 -1.44
CA LEU A 39 -8.97 -4.67 -2.36
C LEU A 39 -8.94 -5.30 -3.76
N ASN A 40 -8.80 -6.63 -3.83
CA ASN A 40 -8.81 -7.38 -5.10
C ASN A 40 -10.14 -7.17 -5.85
N GLU A 41 -11.26 -7.16 -5.13
CA GLU A 41 -12.60 -6.92 -5.69
C GLU A 41 -12.74 -5.55 -6.35
N VAL A 42 -11.89 -4.57 -6.00
CA VAL A 42 -11.86 -3.24 -6.61
C VAL A 42 -10.64 -3.02 -7.50
N GLY A 43 -9.91 -4.09 -7.84
CA GLY A 43 -8.81 -4.04 -8.80
C GLY A 43 -7.44 -3.66 -8.23
N ILE A 44 -7.24 -3.78 -6.91
CA ILE A 44 -5.94 -3.55 -6.25
C ILE A 44 -5.43 -4.90 -5.77
N PHE A 45 -4.30 -5.38 -6.31
CA PHE A 45 -3.78 -6.73 -6.05
C PHE A 45 -2.42 -6.76 -5.35
N SER A 46 -1.75 -5.62 -5.25
CA SER A 46 -0.37 -5.51 -4.78
C SER A 46 -0.09 -4.23 -3.98
N GLU A 47 1.04 -4.21 -3.28
CA GLU A 47 1.51 -3.00 -2.58
C GLU A 47 1.70 -1.81 -3.51
N ASP A 48 2.31 -2.00 -4.68
CA ASP A 48 2.57 -0.92 -5.63
C ASP A 48 1.27 -0.32 -6.15
N GLU A 49 0.27 -1.14 -6.45
CA GLU A 49 -1.05 -0.66 -6.86
C GLU A 49 -1.75 0.07 -5.72
N LEU A 50 -1.68 -0.45 -4.49
CA LEU A 50 -2.21 0.24 -3.31
C LEU A 50 -1.50 1.57 -3.08
N ARG A 51 -0.20 1.67 -3.40
CA ARG A 51 0.60 2.88 -3.28
C ARG A 51 0.25 3.91 -4.36
N VAL A 52 -0.02 3.48 -5.58
CA VAL A 52 -0.49 4.33 -6.69
C VAL A 52 -1.89 4.86 -6.40
N VAL A 53 -2.83 4.02 -5.97
CA VAL A 53 -4.21 4.43 -5.65
C VAL A 53 -4.26 5.25 -4.36
N GLY A 54 -3.51 4.84 -3.35
CA GLY A 54 -3.48 5.46 -2.03
C GLY A 54 -4.65 5.05 -1.11
N PRO A 55 -4.51 5.29 0.21
CA PRO A 55 -5.45 4.80 1.22
C PRO A 55 -6.89 5.33 1.06
N VAL A 56 -7.02 6.61 0.72
CA VAL A 56 -8.32 7.30 0.64
C VAL A 56 -9.13 6.79 -0.55
N ASP A 57 -8.51 6.70 -1.72
CA ASP A 57 -9.22 6.28 -2.92
C ASP A 57 -9.48 4.78 -2.91
N ALA A 58 -8.57 3.95 -2.36
CA ALA A 58 -8.85 2.54 -2.11
C ALA A 58 -10.07 2.36 -1.19
N HIS A 59 -10.19 3.15 -0.13
CA HIS A 59 -11.37 3.14 0.74
C HIS A 59 -12.64 3.56 -0.02
N ARG A 60 -12.59 4.64 -0.82
CA ARG A 60 -13.73 5.11 -1.62
C ARG A 60 -14.17 4.08 -2.65
N MET A 61 -13.23 3.40 -3.32
CA MET A 61 -13.53 2.34 -4.27
C MET A 61 -14.28 1.17 -3.60
N ILE A 62 -13.82 0.72 -2.43
CA ILE A 62 -14.52 -0.32 -1.67
C ILE A 62 -15.90 0.17 -1.21
N LYS A 63 -16.01 1.42 -0.74
CA LYS A 63 -17.31 2.00 -0.34
C LYS A 63 -18.27 2.13 -1.52
N GLY A 64 -17.78 2.47 -2.71
CA GLY A 64 -18.58 2.52 -3.94
C GLY A 64 -19.08 1.14 -4.36
N LYS A 65 -18.30 0.09 -4.14
CA LYS A 65 -18.72 -1.30 -4.39
C LYS A 65 -19.69 -1.83 -3.33
N TYR A 66 -19.57 -1.37 -2.08
CA TYR A 66 -20.39 -1.79 -0.93
C TYR A 66 -21.09 -0.58 -0.28
N PRO A 67 -22.06 0.07 -0.97
CA PRO A 67 -22.66 1.31 -0.50
C PRO A 67 -23.44 1.14 0.82
N ASP A 68 -24.03 -0.02 1.05
CA ASP A 68 -24.84 -0.32 2.24
C ASP A 68 -24.01 -0.79 3.44
N GLU A 69 -22.73 -1.11 3.25
CA GLU A 69 -21.86 -1.56 4.34
C GLU A 69 -21.24 -0.38 5.08
N THR A 70 -21.22 -0.45 6.41
CA THR A 70 -20.32 0.38 7.20
C THR A 70 -18.93 -0.20 7.12
N LEU A 71 -17.97 0.58 6.61
CA LEU A 71 -16.56 0.21 6.58
C LEU A 71 -15.87 0.85 7.80
N PRO A 72 -15.51 0.08 8.85
CA PRO A 72 -14.82 0.67 9.99
C PRO A 72 -13.48 1.27 9.56
N VAL A 73 -13.32 2.58 9.79
CA VAL A 73 -12.16 3.37 9.34
C VAL A 73 -10.83 2.74 9.77
N CYS A 74 -10.79 2.12 10.96
CA CYS A 74 -9.60 1.44 11.47
C CYS A 74 -9.19 0.21 10.65
N TYR A 75 -10.14 -0.56 10.11
CA TYR A 75 -9.86 -1.79 9.38
C TYR A 75 -9.53 -1.57 7.89
N TYR A 76 -9.95 -0.44 7.34
CA TYR A 76 -9.74 -0.10 5.94
C TYR A 76 -8.76 1.07 5.82
N LEU A 77 -9.21 2.31 6.07
CA LEU A 77 -8.42 3.51 5.81
C LEU A 77 -7.10 3.54 6.60
N TYR A 78 -7.14 3.28 7.90
CA TYR A 78 -5.91 3.30 8.72
C TYR A 78 -5.03 2.09 8.48
N SER A 79 -5.62 0.92 8.18
CA SER A 79 -4.85 -0.26 7.76
C SER A 79 -4.09 0.00 6.47
N PHE A 80 -4.67 0.68 5.49
CA PHE A 80 -4.01 1.00 4.22
C PHE A 80 -2.86 2.00 4.41
N GLU A 81 -3.06 3.07 5.19
CA GLU A 81 -1.96 3.99 5.53
C GLU A 81 -0.86 3.26 6.31
N GLY A 82 -1.24 2.44 7.30
CA GLY A 82 -0.30 1.66 8.10
C GLY A 82 0.50 0.66 7.24
N ALA A 83 -0.15 0.01 6.28
CA ALA A 83 0.50 -0.89 5.33
C ALA A 83 1.57 -0.16 4.51
N LEU A 84 1.23 0.99 3.92
CA LEU A 84 2.13 1.75 3.04
C LEU A 84 3.26 2.47 3.79
N SER A 85 3.09 2.71 5.09
CA SER A 85 4.07 3.35 5.99
C SER A 85 4.81 2.36 6.89
N ASP A 86 4.56 1.06 6.75
CA ASP A 86 5.04 -0.02 7.62
C ASP A 86 4.83 0.24 9.13
N LYS A 87 3.65 0.75 9.48
CA LYS A 87 3.22 1.01 10.86
C LYS A 87 1.94 0.26 11.19
N TYR A 88 1.79 -0.19 12.43
CA TYR A 88 0.47 -0.68 12.84
C TYR A 88 -0.53 0.48 12.77
N TRP A 89 -1.79 0.18 12.44
CA TRP A 89 -2.82 1.22 12.26
C TRP A 89 -3.02 2.09 13.51
N ASN A 90 -2.70 1.59 14.71
CA ASN A 90 -2.75 2.34 15.96
C ASN A 90 -1.62 3.40 16.05
N ASP A 91 -0.49 3.17 15.37
CA ASP A 91 0.76 3.94 15.51
C ASP A 91 0.98 5.01 14.41
N ILE A 92 0.05 5.18 13.46
CA ILE A 92 0.18 6.19 12.38
C ILE A 92 0.03 7.65 12.85
N GLY A 93 -0.28 7.88 14.13
CA GLY A 93 -0.40 9.21 14.74
C GLY A 93 -1.80 9.84 14.61
N ALA A 94 -2.21 10.61 15.62
CA ALA A 94 -3.56 11.19 15.71
C ALA A 94 -3.84 12.23 14.60
N GLU A 95 -2.84 13.05 14.25
CA GLU A 95 -2.97 14.07 13.19
C GLU A 95 -3.20 13.43 11.83
N LYS A 96 -2.40 12.41 11.46
CA LYS A 96 -2.57 11.66 10.22
C LYS A 96 -3.94 10.98 10.17
N LYS A 97 -4.39 10.35 11.26
CA LYS A 97 -5.74 9.77 11.35
C LYS A 97 -6.83 10.80 11.07
N ARG A 98 -6.74 11.98 11.67
CA ARG A 98 -7.69 13.09 11.47
C ARG A 98 -7.70 13.56 10.01
N LEU A 99 -6.52 13.75 9.41
CA LEU A 99 -6.39 14.14 8.00
C LEU A 99 -6.96 13.09 7.04
N LEU A 100 -6.72 11.80 7.30
CA LEU A 100 -7.27 10.73 6.48
C LEU A 100 -8.80 10.69 6.59
N LYS A 101 -9.33 10.74 7.82
CA LYS A 101 -10.77 10.71 8.05
C LYS A 101 -11.49 11.89 7.40
N SER A 102 -10.92 13.10 7.43
CA SER A 102 -11.53 14.28 6.81
C SER A 102 -11.62 14.18 5.28
N LYS A 103 -10.89 13.27 4.63
CA LYS A 103 -10.94 13.06 3.18
C LYS A 103 -12.03 12.07 2.74
N ILE A 104 -12.60 11.29 3.65
CA ILE A 104 -13.66 10.32 3.35
C ILE A 104 -15.01 10.68 4.00
N SER A 105 -15.03 11.78 4.75
CA SER A 105 -16.24 12.31 5.40
C SER A 105 -17.06 13.15 4.45
#